data_AF-A0A2C9LX57-F1
#
_entry.id   AF-A0A2C9LX57-F1
#
_cell.length_a   1.000
_cell.length_b   1.000
_cell.length_c   1.000
_cell.angle_alpha   90.00
_cell.angle_beta   90.00
_cell.angle_gamma   90.00
#
_symmetry.space_group_name_H-M   'P 1'
#
loop_
_entity.id
_entity.type
_entity.pdbx_description
1 polymer ?
#
loop_
_entity_poly.entity_id
_entity_poly.type
_entity_poly.pdbx_seq_one_letter_code
_entity_poly.pdbx_strand_id
1 'polypeptide(L)'
;FSPFKKKEEATEKKKEFETNNSDILTMLKAYQEWLESREKGVYNFCRDNFLSYKTLEMLSTLKQQYVEILSDIGFISKGIKLAHVQYLASHGSDGVAEITGPEVNVNNTNMELLSSLLVAALYPNIIKTIPAELSLFGSSRVKRKRYTTIKGELVDLHPGSINFKKDFHVGSFLVYHEKVKTKK
;
A
#
# COMPACT_ATOMS: atom_id res chain seq x y z
N PHE A 1 1.39 -13.67 -2.35
CA PHE A 1 1.09 -15.00 -2.91
C PHE A 1 0.27 -15.75 -1.88
N SER A 2 -1.02 -16.00 -2.13
CA SER A 2 -1.89 -16.68 -1.15
C SER A 2 -2.34 -18.02 -1.72
N PRO A 3 -1.61 -19.12 -1.46
CA PRO A 3 -2.09 -20.45 -1.79
C PRO A 3 -3.47 -20.66 -1.19
N PHE A 4 -4.40 -21.28 -1.92
CA PHE A 4 -5.79 -21.42 -1.48
C PHE A 4 -5.95 -22.04 -0.08
N LYS A 5 -4.99 -22.89 0.34
CA LYS A 5 -4.95 -23.56 1.64
C LYS A 5 -4.36 -22.73 2.79
N LYS A 6 -3.71 -21.59 2.51
CA LYS A 6 -3.02 -20.74 3.51
C LYS A 6 -3.50 -19.29 3.50
N LYS A 7 -4.75 -19.05 3.04
CA LYS A 7 -5.31 -17.70 2.96
C LYS A 7 -5.44 -17.02 4.32
N GLU A 8 -5.80 -17.77 5.36
CA GLU A 8 -5.93 -17.25 6.73
C GLU A 8 -4.57 -16.85 7.29
N GLU A 9 -3.59 -17.75 7.25
CA GLU A 9 -2.20 -17.51 7.64
C GLU A 9 -1.59 -16.29 6.90
N ALA A 10 -1.82 -16.18 5.59
CA ALA A 10 -1.38 -15.01 4.82
C ALA A 10 -2.08 -13.71 5.23
N THR A 11 -3.35 -13.78 5.65
CA THR A 11 -4.10 -12.63 6.15
C THR A 11 -3.59 -12.20 7.52
N GLU A 12 -3.24 -13.15 8.37
CA GLU A 12 -2.63 -12.88 9.68
C GLU A 12 -1.27 -12.22 9.51
N LYS A 13 -0.40 -12.77 8.65
CA LYS A 13 0.87 -12.12 8.31
C LYS A 13 0.72 -10.72 7.74
N LYS A 14 -0.27 -10.50 6.87
CA LYS A 14 -0.56 -9.15 6.35
C LYS A 14 -0.88 -8.14 7.47
N LYS A 15 -1.52 -8.57 8.58
CA LYS A 15 -1.82 -7.69 9.72
C LYS A 15 -0.58 -7.27 10.50
N GLU A 16 0.50 -8.05 10.49
CA GLU A 16 1.77 -7.66 11.15
C GLU A 16 2.36 -6.39 10.50
N PHE A 17 2.11 -6.20 9.21
CA PHE A 17 2.51 -5.00 8.45
C PHE A 17 1.47 -3.87 8.52
N GLU A 18 0.36 -4.04 9.22
CA GLU A 18 -0.73 -3.07 9.24
C GLU A 18 -0.22 -1.69 9.67
N THR A 19 -0.39 -0.71 8.79
CA THR A 19 0.12 0.65 9.02
C THR A 19 -0.95 1.67 8.68
N ASN A 20 -1.25 2.54 9.65
CA ASN A 20 -2.09 3.72 9.53
C ASN A 20 -3.44 3.49 8.81
N ASN A 21 -4.11 2.36 9.07
CA ASN A 21 -5.36 1.99 8.40
C ASN A 21 -5.31 2.10 6.86
N SER A 22 -4.15 1.83 6.23
CA SER A 22 -3.95 1.98 4.78
C SER A 22 -3.31 0.73 4.18
N ASP A 23 -3.95 0.15 3.18
CA ASP A 23 -3.39 -0.98 2.42
C ASP A 23 -2.07 -0.58 1.72
N ILE A 24 -1.97 0.65 1.21
CA ILE A 24 -0.76 1.13 0.51
C ILE A 24 0.40 1.31 1.49
N LEU A 25 0.16 1.90 2.66
CA LEU A 25 1.20 2.05 3.68
C LEU A 25 1.60 0.70 4.31
N THR A 26 0.65 -0.24 4.39
CA THR A 26 0.94 -1.63 4.77
C THR A 26 1.89 -2.30 3.77
N MET A 27 1.69 -2.10 2.47
CA MET A 27 2.60 -2.59 1.44
C MET A 27 3.97 -1.90 1.52
N LEU A 28 4.01 -0.59 1.82
CA LEU A 28 5.25 0.15 2.01
C LEU A 28 6.07 -0.42 3.18
N LYS A 29 5.43 -0.69 4.33
CA LYS A 29 6.09 -1.31 5.48
C LYS A 29 6.66 -2.69 5.13
N ALA A 30 5.88 -3.54 4.46
CA ALA A 30 6.35 -4.86 4.02
C ALA A 30 7.55 -4.76 3.05
N TYR A 31 7.58 -3.75 2.17
CA TYR A 31 8.71 -3.48 1.29
C TYR A 31 9.96 -3.02 2.05
N GLN A 32 9.80 -2.14 3.04
CA GLN A 32 10.91 -1.66 3.88
C GLN A 32 11.53 -2.81 4.68
N GLU A 33 10.72 -3.62 5.36
CA GLU A 33 11.20 -4.79 6.09
C GLU A 33 11.87 -5.83 5.17
N TRP A 34 11.40 -5.96 3.92
CA TRP A 34 12.07 -6.78 2.92
C TRP A 34 13.46 -6.27 2.57
N LEU A 35 13.66 -4.94 2.43
CA LEU A 35 14.99 -4.37 2.21
C LEU A 35 15.92 -4.68 3.39
N GLU A 36 15.45 -4.52 4.63
CA GLU A 36 16.22 -4.84 5.84
C GLU A 36 16.55 -6.34 5.95
N SER A 37 15.73 -7.21 5.35
CA SER A 37 15.96 -8.66 5.32
C SER A 37 17.06 -9.08 4.34
N ARG A 38 17.60 -8.19 3.50
CA ARG A 38 18.58 -8.54 2.45
C ARG A 38 19.84 -9.20 2.98
N GLU A 39 20.32 -8.79 4.14
CA GLU A 39 21.47 -9.40 4.79
C GLU A 39 21.17 -10.76 5.43
N LYS A 40 19.91 -10.98 5.83
CA LYS A 40 19.47 -12.16 6.62
C LYS A 40 18.86 -13.27 5.77
N GLY A 41 18.45 -12.96 4.54
CA GLY A 41 17.90 -13.91 3.56
C GLY A 41 16.51 -13.51 3.06
N VAL A 42 16.48 -12.77 1.95
CA VAL A 42 15.24 -12.28 1.29
C VAL A 42 14.22 -13.36 0.94
N TYR A 43 14.69 -14.55 0.53
CA TYR A 43 13.81 -15.63 0.10
C TYR A 43 13.03 -16.23 1.26
N ASN A 44 13.67 -16.39 2.42
CA ASN A 44 13.02 -16.86 3.63
C ASN A 44 12.01 -15.83 4.12
N PHE A 45 12.40 -14.54 4.16
CA PHE A 45 11.48 -13.45 4.50
C PHE A 45 10.24 -13.44 3.59
N CYS A 46 10.42 -13.57 2.28
CA CYS A 46 9.29 -13.61 1.35
C CYS A 46 8.39 -14.82 1.57
N ARG A 47 8.98 -16.00 1.83
CA ARG A 47 8.25 -17.24 2.08
C ARG A 47 7.42 -17.13 3.36
N ASP A 48 8.02 -16.66 4.44
CA ASP A 48 7.39 -16.62 5.77
C ASP A 48 6.28 -15.55 5.84
N ASN A 49 6.38 -14.50 5.02
CA ASN A 49 5.43 -13.40 4.97
C ASN A 49 4.48 -13.44 3.75
N PHE A 50 4.48 -14.54 2.98
CA PHE A 50 3.62 -14.71 1.81
C PHE A 50 3.80 -13.64 0.71
N LEU A 51 5.00 -13.05 0.63
CA LEU A 51 5.35 -12.03 -0.35
C LEU A 51 5.95 -12.66 -1.61
N SER A 52 5.85 -11.94 -2.73
CA SER A 52 6.49 -12.36 -3.98
C SER A 52 7.83 -11.65 -4.13
N TYR A 53 8.92 -12.43 -4.05
CA TYR A 53 10.28 -11.91 -4.29
C TYR A 53 10.35 -11.13 -5.62
N LYS A 54 9.87 -11.72 -6.72
CA LYS A 54 9.85 -11.07 -8.04
C LYS A 54 9.09 -9.75 -8.06
N THR A 55 7.99 -9.66 -7.31
CA THR A 55 7.20 -8.41 -7.24
C THR A 55 7.95 -7.33 -6.48
N LEU A 56 8.58 -7.68 -5.35
CA LEU A 56 9.37 -6.73 -4.55
C LEU A 56 10.62 -6.27 -5.28
N GLU A 57 11.29 -7.17 -5.99
CA GLU A 57 12.42 -6.86 -6.87
C GLU A 57 11.99 -5.91 -8.00
N MET A 58 10.85 -6.18 -8.65
CA MET A 58 10.28 -5.29 -9.66
C MET A 58 9.95 -3.90 -9.08
N LEU A 59 9.36 -3.83 -7.88
CA LEU A 59 9.09 -2.55 -7.20
C LEU A 59 10.38 -1.78 -6.92
N SER A 60 11.44 -2.47 -6.50
CA SER A 60 12.77 -1.87 -6.31
C SER A 60 13.29 -1.27 -7.61
N THR A 61 13.24 -2.01 -8.72
CA THR A 61 13.67 -1.52 -10.03
C THR A 61 12.86 -0.31 -10.50
N LEU A 62 11.53 -0.34 -10.34
CA LEU A 62 10.66 0.79 -10.70
C LEU A 62 11.00 2.04 -9.87
N LYS A 63 11.24 1.88 -8.58
CA LYS A 63 11.61 2.99 -7.69
C LYS A 63 12.93 3.63 -8.13
N GLN A 64 13.93 2.83 -8.53
CA GLN A 64 15.20 3.32 -9.06
C GLN A 64 15.04 4.08 -10.39
N GLN A 65 14.19 3.58 -11.28
CA GLN A 65 13.88 4.26 -12.56
C GLN A 65 13.20 5.62 -12.33
N TYR A 66 12.30 5.72 -11.35
CA TYR A 66 11.65 7.00 -11.02
C TYR A 66 12.64 8.05 -10.53
N VAL A 67 13.71 7.68 -9.83
CA VAL A 67 14.75 8.63 -9.40
C VAL A 67 15.45 9.28 -10.59
N GLU A 68 15.84 8.49 -11.59
CA GLU A 68 16.46 9.03 -12.81
C GLU A 68 15.52 10.00 -13.53
N ILE A 69 14.24 9.64 -13.66
CA ILE A 69 13.23 10.51 -14.28
C ILE A 69 13.07 11.82 -13.48
N LEU A 70 12.98 11.74 -12.14
CA LEU A 70 12.87 12.93 -11.29
C LEU A 70 14.11 13.84 -11.39
N SER A 71 15.30 13.24 -11.54
CA SER A 71 16.55 13.96 -11.75
C SER A 71 16.60 14.65 -13.11
N ASP A 72 16.17 13.95 -14.17
CA ASP A 72 16.13 14.49 -15.54
C ASP A 72 15.13 15.65 -15.66
N ILE A 73 14.00 15.60 -14.93
CA ILE A 73 13.03 16.72 -14.86
C ILE A 73 13.59 17.88 -14.00
N GLY A 74 14.46 17.58 -13.03
CA GLY A 74 15.05 18.57 -12.12
C GLY A 74 14.27 18.79 -10.82
N PHE A 75 13.45 17.81 -10.40
CA PHE A 75 12.81 17.81 -9.09
C PHE A 75 13.77 17.46 -7.95
N ILE A 76 14.87 16.76 -8.28
CA ILE A 76 15.97 16.43 -7.38
C ILE A 76 17.31 16.79 -8.04
N SER A 77 18.43 16.54 -7.35
CA SER A 77 19.79 16.74 -7.88
C SER A 77 19.94 16.20 -9.30
N LYS A 78 20.39 17.05 -10.22
CA LYS A 78 20.51 16.73 -11.65
C LYS A 78 21.64 15.75 -11.92
N GLY A 79 21.48 14.93 -12.96
CA GLY A 79 22.52 14.02 -13.42
C GLY A 79 22.59 12.68 -12.68
N ILE A 80 21.56 12.33 -11.90
CA ILE A 80 21.43 10.99 -11.33
C ILE A 80 21.04 10.03 -12.46
N LYS A 81 21.84 8.97 -12.64
CA LYS A 81 21.59 7.93 -13.64
C LYS A 81 21.31 6.59 -12.98
N LEU A 82 20.47 5.78 -13.62
CA LEU A 82 20.04 4.48 -13.07
C LEU A 82 21.21 3.59 -12.67
N ALA A 83 22.30 3.59 -13.46
CA ALA A 83 23.50 2.84 -13.16
C ALA A 83 24.13 3.20 -11.80
N HIS A 84 24.09 4.47 -11.41
CA HIS A 84 24.61 4.92 -10.10
C HIS A 84 23.71 4.45 -8.96
N VAL A 85 22.40 4.50 -9.15
CA VAL A 85 21.43 4.02 -8.14
C VAL A 85 21.61 2.51 -7.92
N GLN A 86 21.76 1.75 -9.00
CA GLN A 86 21.99 0.30 -8.95
C GLN A 86 23.33 -0.07 -8.31
N TYR A 87 24.38 0.71 -8.57
CA TYR A 87 25.67 0.53 -7.91
C TYR A 87 25.53 0.66 -6.38
N LEU A 88 24.81 1.67 -5.89
CA LEU A 88 24.57 1.85 -4.45
C LEU A 88 23.69 0.73 -3.86
N ALA A 89 22.67 0.27 -4.60
CA ALA A 89 21.79 -0.81 -4.18
C ALA A 89 22.49 -2.16 -3.91
N SER A 90 23.72 -2.34 -4.41
CA SER A 90 24.53 -3.54 -4.12
C SER A 90 24.90 -3.71 -2.64
N HIS A 91 24.78 -2.65 -1.83
CA HIS A 91 25.10 -2.64 -0.40
C HIS A 91 23.88 -2.94 0.49
N GLY A 92 22.93 -3.75 0.02
CA GLY A 92 21.81 -4.23 0.84
C GLY A 92 20.59 -3.30 0.88
N SER A 93 20.55 -2.23 0.09
CA SER A 93 19.39 -1.32 -0.03
C SER A 93 18.81 -1.28 -1.45
N ASP A 94 17.91 -0.34 -1.73
CA ASP A 94 17.45 -0.03 -3.09
C ASP A 94 18.25 1.12 -3.74
N GLY A 95 19.22 1.71 -3.04
CA GLY A 95 20.10 2.79 -3.51
C GLY A 95 19.42 4.17 -3.61
N VAL A 96 18.12 4.27 -3.35
CA VAL A 96 17.34 5.48 -3.59
C VAL A 96 17.57 6.52 -2.51
N ALA A 97 17.55 6.13 -1.24
CA ALA A 97 17.75 7.08 -0.13
C ALA A 97 19.20 7.62 -0.13
N GLU A 98 20.15 6.76 -0.48
CA GLU A 98 21.58 7.08 -0.52
C GLU A 98 21.92 8.09 -1.62
N ILE A 99 21.32 7.94 -2.81
CA ILE A 99 21.60 8.85 -3.93
C ILE A 99 20.84 10.17 -3.83
N THR A 100 19.66 10.17 -3.20
CA THR A 100 18.80 11.36 -3.09
C THR A 100 19.08 12.20 -1.84
N GLY A 101 19.81 11.66 -0.86
CA GLY A 101 20.21 12.38 0.34
C GLY A 101 19.08 12.58 1.36
N PRO A 102 19.43 12.97 2.59
CA PRO A 102 18.45 13.22 3.65
C PRO A 102 17.53 14.41 3.35
N GLU A 103 17.99 15.40 2.57
CA GLU A 103 17.24 16.62 2.24
C GLU A 103 15.96 16.34 1.45
N VAL A 104 15.99 15.36 0.54
CA VAL A 104 14.79 14.93 -0.20
C VAL A 104 13.89 14.04 0.65
N ASN A 105 14.46 13.37 1.66
CA ASN A 105 13.79 12.33 2.45
C ASN A 105 13.40 12.76 3.87
N VAL A 106 13.52 14.05 4.24
CA VAL A 106 13.28 14.56 5.60
C VAL A 106 11.95 14.10 6.20
N ASN A 107 10.90 14.00 5.37
CA ASN A 107 9.55 13.66 5.80
C ASN A 107 9.12 12.21 5.47
N ASN A 108 10.05 11.32 5.11
CA ASN A 108 9.71 9.96 4.65
C ASN A 108 9.09 9.06 5.74
N THR A 109 9.12 9.48 7.01
CA THR A 109 8.46 8.81 8.15
C THR A 109 7.16 9.49 8.58
N ASN A 110 6.81 10.66 8.02
CA ASN A 110 5.61 11.40 8.37
C ASN A 110 4.37 10.76 7.71
N MET A 111 3.64 9.95 8.47
CA MET A 111 2.52 9.17 7.96
C MET A 111 1.33 10.03 7.52
N GLU A 112 1.12 11.18 8.16
CA GLU A 112 0.09 12.15 7.79
C GLU A 112 0.38 12.77 6.43
N LEU A 113 1.64 13.16 6.19
CA LEU A 113 2.08 13.68 4.90
C LEU A 113 1.94 12.61 3.80
N LEU A 114 2.41 11.40 4.05
CA LEU A 114 2.28 10.29 3.09
C LEU A 114 0.80 10.00 2.77
N SER A 115 -0.06 9.95 3.79
CA SER A 115 -1.51 9.79 3.58
C SER A 115 -2.10 10.94 2.75
N SER A 116 -1.67 12.19 2.99
CA SER A 116 -2.14 13.34 2.20
C SER A 116 -1.70 13.27 0.73
N LEU A 117 -0.47 12.81 0.46
CA LEU A 117 0.03 12.59 -0.90
C LEU A 117 -0.76 11.49 -1.61
N LEU A 118 -1.11 10.41 -0.91
CA LEU A 118 -1.98 9.36 -1.46
C LEU A 118 -3.38 9.90 -1.80
N VAL A 119 -3.95 10.76 -0.95
CA VAL A 119 -5.22 11.43 -1.26
C VAL A 119 -5.10 12.30 -2.50
N ALA A 120 -4.03 13.09 -2.63
CA ALA A 120 -3.80 13.93 -3.81
C ALA A 120 -3.62 13.10 -5.09
N ALA A 121 -2.87 12.00 -5.03
CA ALA A 121 -2.58 11.14 -6.18
C ALA A 121 -3.80 10.33 -6.64
N LEU A 122 -4.69 9.95 -5.72
CA LEU A 122 -5.84 9.09 -6.00
C LEU A 122 -7.15 9.86 -6.12
N TYR A 123 -7.16 11.17 -5.87
CA TYR A 123 -8.33 12.00 -6.10
C TYR A 123 -8.79 11.90 -7.57
N PRO A 124 -10.09 11.76 -7.88
CA PRO A 124 -11.26 11.89 -7.00
C PRO A 124 -11.80 10.55 -6.44
N ASN A 125 -11.00 9.50 -6.38
CA ASN A 125 -11.43 8.16 -5.94
C ASN A 125 -11.60 8.09 -4.42
N ILE A 126 -12.66 8.72 -3.92
CA ILE A 126 -12.98 8.81 -2.50
C ILE A 126 -14.30 8.09 -2.21
N ILE A 127 -14.35 7.43 -1.05
CA ILE A 127 -15.56 6.88 -0.45
C ILE A 127 -15.79 7.50 0.93
N LYS A 128 -17.06 7.67 1.29
CA LYS A 128 -17.48 8.17 2.60
C LYS A 128 -18.17 7.07 3.38
N THR A 129 -17.85 6.95 4.66
CA THR A 129 -18.56 6.07 5.59
C THR A 129 -19.94 6.65 5.91
N ILE A 130 -20.98 5.87 5.67
CA ILE A 130 -22.39 6.20 5.94
C ILE A 130 -22.93 5.28 7.04
N PRO A 131 -24.01 5.69 7.75
CA PRO A 131 -24.69 4.81 8.70
C PRO A 131 -25.08 3.49 8.05
N ALA A 132 -24.80 2.38 8.74
CA ALA A 132 -25.29 1.08 8.29
C ALA A 132 -26.80 1.02 8.51
N GLU A 133 -27.56 0.97 7.42
CA GLU A 133 -28.99 0.69 7.51
C GLU A 133 -29.21 -0.79 7.88
N LEU A 134 -30.15 -1.04 8.79
CA LEU A 134 -30.65 -2.38 9.04
C LEU A 134 -31.61 -2.76 7.90
N SER A 135 -31.21 -3.74 7.09
CA SER A 135 -32.12 -4.40 6.15
C SER A 135 -32.67 -5.66 6.80
N LEU A 136 -33.99 -5.81 6.77
CA LEU A 136 -34.62 -7.09 7.03
C LEU A 136 -34.56 -7.92 5.75
N PHE A 137 -33.95 -9.10 5.81
CA PHE A 137 -34.02 -10.13 4.76
C PHE A 137 -34.55 -11.41 5.44
N GLY A 138 -35.84 -11.68 5.28
CA GLY A 138 -36.53 -12.69 6.09
C GLY A 138 -36.44 -12.39 7.59
N SER A 139 -36.16 -13.40 8.41
CA SER A 139 -36.00 -13.27 9.87
C SER A 139 -34.62 -12.79 10.33
N SER A 140 -33.67 -12.56 9.40
CA SER A 140 -32.31 -12.14 9.73
C SER A 140 -32.11 -10.63 9.49
N ARG A 141 -31.51 -9.96 10.48
CA ARG A 141 -31.03 -8.59 10.38
C ARG A 141 -29.67 -8.58 9.67
N VAL A 142 -29.61 -8.06 8.46
CA VAL A 142 -28.35 -7.87 7.73
C VAL A 142 -27.96 -6.40 7.82
N LYS A 143 -26.79 -6.11 8.42
CA LYS A 143 -26.18 -4.78 8.36
C LYS A 143 -25.81 -4.49 6.89
N ARG A 144 -26.37 -3.44 6.30
CA ARG A 144 -26.05 -3.03 4.92
C ARG A 144 -24.65 -2.44 4.78
N LYS A 145 -24.25 -2.27 3.50
CA LYS A 145 -23.04 -1.61 3.03
C LYS A 145 -22.84 -0.25 3.70
N ARG A 146 -21.59 0.06 4.04
CA ARG A 146 -21.22 1.23 4.86
C ARG A 146 -20.58 2.35 4.09
N TYR A 147 -20.37 2.20 2.78
CA TYR A 147 -19.58 3.16 2.02
C TYR A 147 -20.33 3.61 0.78
N THR A 148 -20.23 4.90 0.50
CA THR A 148 -20.75 5.49 -0.74
C THR A 148 -19.63 6.21 -1.47
N THR A 149 -19.62 6.13 -2.79
CA THR A 149 -18.70 6.92 -3.63
C THR A 149 -19.15 8.37 -3.70
N ILE A 150 -18.30 9.27 -4.20
CA ILE A 150 -18.69 10.64 -4.53
C ILE A 150 -19.88 10.74 -5.51
N LYS A 151 -20.13 9.68 -6.29
CA LYS A 151 -21.25 9.59 -7.24
C LYS A 151 -22.52 9.00 -6.59
N GLY A 152 -22.51 8.70 -5.29
CA GLY A 152 -23.63 8.12 -4.56
C GLY A 152 -23.78 6.61 -4.69
N GLU A 153 -22.80 5.91 -5.29
CA GLU A 153 -22.88 4.47 -5.48
C GLU A 153 -22.52 3.73 -4.19
N LEU A 154 -23.35 2.77 -3.79
CA LEU A 154 -23.10 1.93 -2.62
C LEU A 154 -22.04 0.87 -2.89
N VAL A 155 -20.96 0.91 -2.13
CA VAL A 155 -19.80 0.03 -2.27
C VAL A 155 -19.43 -0.64 -0.95
N ASP A 156 -18.69 -1.74 -1.05
CA ASP A 156 -18.10 -2.44 0.09
C ASP A 156 -16.58 -2.46 -0.07
N LEU A 157 -15.85 -2.58 1.03
CA LEU A 157 -14.43 -2.88 0.98
C LEU A 157 -14.23 -4.32 0.49
N HIS A 158 -13.19 -4.53 -0.32
CA HIS A 158 -12.85 -5.85 -0.82
C HIS A 158 -12.30 -6.74 0.33
N PRO A 159 -12.61 -8.04 0.39
CA PRO A 159 -12.12 -8.95 1.44
C PRO A 159 -10.59 -9.02 1.58
N GLY A 160 -9.86 -8.68 0.52
CA GLY A 160 -8.39 -8.62 0.54
C GLY A 160 -7.80 -7.36 1.19
N SER A 161 -8.62 -6.35 1.50
CA SER A 161 -8.16 -5.14 2.20
C SER A 161 -7.96 -5.43 3.68
N ILE A 162 -6.91 -4.85 4.29
CA ILE A 162 -6.72 -4.89 5.76
C ILE A 162 -7.89 -4.23 6.52
N ASN A 163 -8.59 -3.32 5.85
CA ASN A 163 -9.69 -2.55 6.42
C ASN A 163 -11.03 -3.26 6.27
N PHE A 164 -11.09 -4.45 5.65
CA PHE A 164 -12.34 -5.15 5.36
C PHE A 164 -13.22 -5.38 6.61
N LYS A 165 -12.59 -5.74 7.73
CA LYS A 165 -13.27 -6.00 9.01
C LYS A 165 -13.27 -4.78 9.95
N LYS A 166 -12.73 -3.64 9.52
CA LYS A 166 -12.65 -2.45 10.36
C LYS A 166 -13.93 -1.65 10.33
N ASP A 167 -14.22 -1.04 11.47
CA ASP A 167 -15.38 -0.19 11.68
C ASP A 167 -14.91 1.26 11.80
N PHE A 168 -15.06 2.02 10.71
CA PHE A 168 -14.79 3.45 10.72
C PHE A 168 -16.01 4.24 11.22
N HIS A 169 -15.76 5.41 11.80
CA HIS A 169 -16.81 6.31 12.23
C HIS A 169 -17.63 6.81 11.04
N VAL A 170 -18.93 7.06 11.27
CA VAL A 170 -19.79 7.70 10.27
C VAL A 170 -19.22 9.07 9.93
N GLY A 171 -19.14 9.39 8.65
CA GLY A 171 -18.56 10.64 8.16
C GLY A 171 -17.05 10.58 7.88
N SER A 172 -16.36 9.48 8.22
CA SER A 172 -14.97 9.28 7.78
C SER A 172 -14.87 9.12 6.26
N PHE A 173 -13.69 9.44 5.72
CA PHE A 173 -13.36 9.32 4.30
C PHE A 173 -12.22 8.34 4.11
N LEU A 174 -12.29 7.56 3.03
CA LEU A 174 -11.22 6.70 2.58
C LEU A 174 -10.96 6.97 1.10
N VAL A 175 -9.72 6.75 0.66
CA VAL A 175 -9.31 6.85 -0.74
C VAL A 175 -9.01 5.46 -1.28
N TYR A 176 -9.26 5.22 -2.56
CA TYR A 176 -9.02 3.93 -3.19
C TYR A 176 -8.33 4.07 -4.56
N HIS A 177 -7.59 3.05 -4.96
CA HIS A 177 -6.96 2.98 -6.28
C HIS A 177 -7.87 2.27 -7.30
N GLU A 178 -8.48 1.14 -6.91
CA GLU A 178 -9.26 0.31 -7.82
C GLU A 178 -10.66 0.03 -7.25
N LYS A 179 -11.68 0.08 -8.12
CA LYS A 179 -13.05 -0.34 -7.82
C LYS A 179 -13.47 -1.42 -8.81
N VAL A 180 -13.76 -2.61 -8.30
CA VAL A 180 -14.17 -3.77 -9.11
C VAL A 180 -15.64 -4.12 -8.88
N LYS A 181 -16.33 -4.53 -9.95
CA LYS A 181 -17.69 -5.08 -9.85
C LYS A 181 -17.62 -6.60 -9.86
N THR A 182 -17.83 -7.22 -8.70
CA THR A 182 -17.98 -8.67 -8.59
C THR A 182 -19.46 -9.04 -8.58
N LYS A 183 -19.80 -10.26 -9.04
CA LYS A 183 -21.14 -10.81 -8.83
C LYS A 183 -21.30 -11.07 -7.33
N LYS A 184 -22.06 -10.21 -6.65
CA LYS A 184 -22.73 -10.54 -5.37
C LYS A 184 -24.21 -10.61 -5.67
#